data_AF-A0A084EMC5-F1
#
_entry.id   AF-A0A084EMC5-F1
#
_cell.length_a   1.000
_cell.length_b   1.000
_cell.length_c   1.000
_cell.angle_alpha   90.00
_cell.angle_beta   90.00
_cell.angle_gamma   90.00
#
_symmetry.space_group_name_H-M   'P 1'
#
loop_
_entity.id
_entity.type
_entity.pdbx_description
1 polymer ?
#
loop_
_entity_poly.entity_id
_entity_poly.type
_entity_poly.pdbx_seq_one_letter_code
_entity_poly.pdbx_strand_id
1 'polypeptide(L)'
;MRKKLLGLSAMALTMTTPFVAIACSFKSDRVLFSLAQGSGWPLARSLKPLVQYYNNTFKNDKDFVPVKFSFADNKNKDPDVETHSIYTEFNLIKKVKEDMETGNIKALPNIILGAQSGAYIINQDQRLLDVSDQGINKNLFSSKIADLHSVLAGQTDTNKLYNIPFDNADTDSVHYNLKLMKKMFDLIEEGGGTVEHNIEIYKKAKESEDDKKGNEIPKKSIWYALKVKQKKNGTNGSSSGGSLKNIKVDAQTFQSIKKLRELAANFVDGVEIDKSKVTKDTLHGEVFSIDYQEDVFFKELHSKIENPVFELNKNNKDNKKNPSVKYNLVNDQTTKSEFKSLWEDWSKTIKRIEDKGDSALNKSVFQSMKFMANADKEWGSWNIFRFQSAFSLAASVGAHQNKITQLTRNHPYFKDDVLKDPNFDTNNAKEADVFMDSQITPLKENKNNNMSTNTVNNQGIFHEGGSSIIPINVKNQKLNQGTKKFLKWVYTGKNKINKEEEENWLTLAKTSGYIMPLKSVVKETTVKKLEEIVKDLENKLKEKEDLLKDPRYFTLNMLRSSLLSLKSLVKLEENKVVAKAVATDDRTSEMTGHIAKALINQTNIDGKTDTNAETLISQFDQIVKK
;
A
#
# COMPACT_ATOMS: atom_id res chain seq x y z
N MET A 1 -6.71 7.10 93.51
CA MET A 1 -8.09 7.11 92.99
C MET A 1 -8.44 5.72 92.41
N ARG A 2 -9.68 5.28 92.66
CA ARG A 2 -10.43 4.05 92.30
C ARG A 2 -10.03 3.36 90.96
N LYS A 3 -9.82 2.02 90.90
CA LYS A 3 -10.74 0.84 90.89
C LYS A 3 -11.45 0.54 89.53
N LYS A 4 -11.23 -0.71 89.06
CA LYS A 4 -12.15 -1.73 88.48
C LYS A 4 -13.01 -1.37 87.23
N LEU A 5 -12.98 -2.14 86.12
CA LEU A 5 -13.60 -3.47 85.82
C LEU A 5 -15.06 -3.35 85.31
N LEU A 6 -15.39 -4.19 84.29
CA LEU A 6 -16.71 -4.48 83.67
C LEU A 6 -17.14 -3.52 82.55
N GLY A 7 -17.76 -3.96 81.45
CA GLY A 7 -18.31 -5.26 81.10
C GLY A 7 -19.08 -5.17 79.77
N LEU A 8 -19.29 -6.32 79.14
CA LEU A 8 -19.94 -6.57 77.85
C LEU A 8 -21.42 -6.13 77.73
N SER A 9 -21.82 -5.87 76.48
CA SER A 9 -23.08 -6.35 75.87
C SER A 9 -23.00 -6.21 74.33
N ALA A 10 -22.87 -7.31 73.57
CA ALA A 10 -23.92 -8.02 72.80
C ALA A 10 -24.67 -7.10 71.80
N MET A 11 -24.68 -7.32 70.48
CA MET A 11 -25.19 -8.50 69.77
C MET A 11 -24.54 -8.70 68.39
N ALA A 12 -24.58 -9.95 67.93
CA ALA A 12 -24.13 -10.44 66.63
C ALA A 12 -24.96 -9.89 65.45
N LEU A 13 -24.29 -9.68 64.31
CA LEU A 13 -24.83 -9.95 62.97
C LEU A 13 -23.65 -10.20 62.02
N THR A 14 -23.78 -11.31 61.29
CA THR A 14 -22.88 -11.88 60.28
C THR A 14 -22.37 -10.85 59.26
N MET A 15 -21.05 -10.74 59.12
CA MET A 15 -20.41 -10.19 57.92
C MET A 15 -19.40 -11.23 57.44
N THR A 16 -19.78 -11.92 56.39
CA THR A 16 -18.91 -12.71 55.52
C THR A 16 -17.66 -11.90 55.19
N THR A 17 -16.49 -12.38 55.61
CA THR A 17 -15.21 -11.92 55.09
C THR A 17 -15.24 -12.04 53.56
N PRO A 18 -15.06 -10.97 52.79
CA PRO A 18 -14.82 -11.13 51.37
C PRO A 18 -13.44 -11.76 51.26
N PHE A 19 -13.40 -13.03 50.85
CA PHE A 19 -12.25 -13.55 50.15
C PHE A 19 -12.00 -12.59 49.00
N VAL A 20 -11.02 -11.70 49.17
CA VAL A 20 -10.36 -11.05 48.06
C VAL A 20 -9.67 -12.18 47.32
N ALA A 21 -10.40 -12.78 46.37
CA ALA A 21 -9.80 -13.54 45.32
C ALA A 21 -8.84 -12.57 44.62
N ILE A 22 -7.55 -12.70 44.96
CA ILE A 22 -6.47 -12.26 44.09
C ILE A 22 -6.69 -13.05 42.81
N ALA A 23 -7.47 -12.48 41.90
CA ALA A 23 -7.55 -12.94 40.53
C ALA A 23 -6.15 -12.73 39.95
N CYS A 24 -5.29 -13.73 40.13
CA CYS A 24 -4.19 -13.98 39.22
C CYS A 24 -4.82 -13.91 37.82
N SER A 25 -4.47 -12.89 37.05
CA SER A 25 -4.90 -12.74 35.67
C SER A 25 -4.22 -13.84 34.85
N PHE A 26 -4.73 -15.07 34.94
CA PHE A 26 -4.47 -16.09 33.96
C PHE A 26 -5.05 -15.57 32.65
N LYS A 27 -4.22 -14.98 31.78
CA LYS A 27 -4.61 -14.71 30.40
C LYS A 27 -5.12 -16.04 29.83
N SER A 28 -6.41 -16.12 29.51
CA SER A 28 -7.03 -17.31 28.95
C SER A 28 -6.30 -17.74 27.67
N ASP A 29 -6.35 -19.04 27.36
CA ASP A 29 -5.95 -19.57 26.05
C ASP A 29 -6.64 -18.74 24.96
N ARG A 30 -5.84 -18.18 24.03
CA ARG A 30 -6.33 -17.35 22.93
C ARG A 30 -5.51 -17.61 21.68
N VAL A 31 -6.12 -17.47 20.51
CA VAL A 31 -5.41 -17.32 19.24
C VAL A 31 -5.07 -15.84 19.10
N LEU A 32 -3.79 -15.48 19.22
CA LEU A 32 -3.35 -14.10 19.08
C LEU A 32 -2.95 -13.80 17.62
N PHE A 33 -3.68 -12.90 16.99
CA PHE A 33 -3.40 -12.41 15.64
C PHE A 33 -2.72 -11.04 15.71
N SER A 34 -1.42 -10.98 15.40
CA SER A 34 -0.61 -9.76 15.48
C SER A 34 -0.42 -9.09 14.13
N LEU A 35 -0.61 -7.76 14.11
CA LEU A 35 -0.41 -6.92 12.94
C LEU A 35 0.44 -5.70 13.32
N ALA A 36 1.45 -5.39 12.52
CA ALA A 36 2.23 -4.16 12.69
C ALA A 36 1.42 -2.87 12.39
N GLN A 37 0.23 -3.02 11.81
CA GLN A 37 -0.70 -1.93 11.61
C GLN A 37 -1.34 -1.52 12.95
N GLY A 38 -1.57 -0.21 13.12
CA GLY A 38 -2.37 0.29 14.23
C GLY A 38 -3.85 -0.11 14.12
N SER A 39 -4.56 -0.05 15.25
CA SER A 39 -5.99 -0.40 15.34
C SER A 39 -6.91 0.42 14.44
N GLY A 40 -6.44 1.58 13.95
CA GLY A 40 -7.17 2.49 13.09
C GLY A 40 -7.04 2.23 11.59
N TRP A 41 -6.18 1.30 11.14
CA TRP A 41 -5.98 1.02 9.72
C TRP A 41 -7.18 0.28 9.08
N PRO A 42 -7.46 0.44 7.77
CA PRO A 42 -8.65 -0.14 7.13
C PRO A 42 -8.80 -1.66 7.33
N LEU A 43 -7.71 -2.42 7.19
CA LEU A 43 -7.72 -3.87 7.39
C LEU A 43 -8.03 -4.22 8.86
N ALA A 44 -7.35 -3.59 9.81
CA ALA A 44 -7.61 -3.77 11.24
C ALA A 44 -9.08 -3.46 11.62
N ARG A 45 -9.65 -2.38 11.09
CA ARG A 45 -11.07 -2.00 11.30
C ARG A 45 -12.03 -3.04 10.74
N SER A 46 -11.70 -3.64 9.60
CA SER A 46 -12.52 -4.67 8.96
C SER A 46 -12.48 -6.02 9.67
N LEU A 47 -11.29 -6.43 10.14
CA LEU A 47 -11.12 -7.74 10.78
C LEU A 47 -11.73 -7.81 12.19
N LYS A 48 -11.83 -6.68 12.89
CA LYS A 48 -12.43 -6.62 14.24
C LYS A 48 -13.86 -7.17 14.29
N PRO A 49 -14.83 -6.66 13.50
CA PRO A 49 -16.18 -7.22 13.44
C PRO A 49 -16.22 -8.70 13.02
N LEU A 50 -15.34 -9.12 12.11
CA LEU A 50 -15.21 -10.53 11.69
C LEU A 50 -14.81 -11.42 12.86
N VAL A 51 -13.78 -11.04 13.62
CA VAL A 51 -13.36 -11.80 14.80
C VAL A 51 -14.42 -11.79 15.91
N GLN A 52 -15.09 -10.66 16.13
CA GLN A 52 -16.21 -10.60 17.08
C GLN A 52 -17.34 -11.56 16.68
N TYR A 53 -17.70 -11.60 15.40
CA TYR A 53 -18.68 -12.54 14.88
C TYR A 53 -18.23 -14.00 15.05
N TYR A 54 -16.98 -14.32 14.72
CA TYR A 54 -16.41 -15.66 14.89
C TYR A 54 -16.45 -16.11 16.35
N ASN A 55 -15.94 -15.28 17.25
CA ASN A 55 -15.88 -15.58 18.68
C ASN A 55 -17.27 -15.81 19.28
N ASN A 56 -18.28 -15.06 18.85
CA ASN A 56 -19.64 -15.22 19.37
C ASN A 56 -20.38 -16.44 18.80
N THR A 57 -20.18 -16.71 17.51
CA THR A 57 -20.89 -17.75 16.77
C THR A 57 -20.35 -19.14 17.09
N PHE A 58 -19.02 -19.30 17.13
CA PHE A 58 -18.37 -20.60 17.21
C PHE A 58 -17.89 -20.98 18.62
N LYS A 59 -18.22 -20.20 19.66
CA LYS A 59 -17.71 -20.40 21.04
C LYS A 59 -17.93 -21.78 21.64
N ASN A 60 -18.97 -22.47 21.18
CA ASN A 60 -19.37 -23.79 21.68
C ASN A 60 -18.92 -24.93 20.76
N ASP A 61 -18.25 -24.62 19.66
CA ASP A 61 -17.79 -25.64 18.73
C ASP A 61 -16.57 -26.38 19.26
N LYS A 62 -16.39 -27.61 18.78
CA LYS A 62 -15.12 -28.32 18.90
C LYS A 62 -13.97 -27.49 18.31
N ASP A 63 -12.83 -27.56 19.01
CA ASP A 63 -11.57 -26.89 18.68
C ASP A 63 -11.66 -25.36 18.67
N PHE A 64 -12.72 -24.78 19.24
CA PHE A 64 -12.81 -23.33 19.43
C PHE A 64 -11.79 -22.81 20.44
N VAL A 65 -11.12 -21.73 20.06
CA VAL A 65 -10.30 -20.90 20.94
C VAL A 65 -10.61 -19.44 20.58
N PRO A 66 -10.86 -18.56 21.56
CA PRO A 66 -11.17 -17.16 21.28
C PRO A 66 -9.99 -16.49 20.59
N VAL A 67 -10.28 -15.70 19.55
CA VAL A 67 -9.28 -14.95 18.79
C VAL A 67 -9.19 -13.53 19.35
N LYS A 68 -7.97 -13.03 19.59
CA LYS A 68 -7.71 -11.63 19.96
C LYS A 68 -6.68 -11.02 19.02
N PHE A 69 -6.72 -9.70 18.87
CA PHE A 69 -5.72 -8.97 18.09
C PHE A 69 -4.59 -8.44 18.97
N SER A 70 -3.41 -8.32 18.38
CA SER A 70 -2.33 -7.47 18.86
C SER A 70 -2.00 -6.44 17.77
N PHE A 71 -2.18 -5.16 18.05
CA PHE A 71 -1.90 -4.08 17.10
C PHE A 71 -0.72 -3.24 17.57
N ALA A 72 -0.17 -2.42 16.66
CA ALA A 72 0.86 -1.44 17.04
C ALA A 72 0.33 -0.40 18.03
N ASP A 73 -0.96 -0.05 17.96
CA ASP A 73 -1.64 0.83 18.91
C ASP A 73 -3.05 0.35 19.25
N ASN A 74 -3.59 0.84 20.37
CA ASN A 74 -4.98 0.65 20.77
C ASN A 74 -5.62 2.00 21.17
N LYS A 75 -5.77 2.89 20.19
CA LYS A 75 -6.22 4.27 20.42
C LYS A 75 -7.62 4.36 21.04
N ASN A 76 -8.48 3.38 20.77
CA ASN A 76 -9.84 3.33 21.28
C ASN A 76 -9.97 2.59 22.63
N LYS A 77 -8.85 2.15 23.23
CA LYS A 77 -8.83 1.39 24.49
C LYS A 77 -9.76 0.17 24.49
N ASP A 78 -9.79 -0.53 23.35
CA ASP A 78 -10.58 -1.75 23.15
C ASP A 78 -10.04 -2.87 24.04
N PRO A 79 -10.82 -3.43 24.99
CA PRO A 79 -10.34 -4.42 25.95
C PRO A 79 -9.99 -5.78 25.31
N ASP A 80 -10.40 -6.01 24.06
CA ASP A 80 -10.09 -7.23 23.31
C ASP A 80 -8.88 -7.10 22.38
N VAL A 81 -8.17 -5.98 22.50
CA VAL A 81 -6.95 -5.68 21.73
C VAL A 81 -5.74 -5.57 22.65
N GLU A 82 -4.72 -6.38 22.36
CA GLU A 82 -3.38 -6.25 22.92
C GLU A 82 -2.55 -5.24 22.11
N THR A 83 -1.49 -4.70 22.69
CA THR A 83 -0.63 -3.70 22.03
C THR A 83 0.84 -4.08 22.16
N HIS A 84 1.58 -3.99 21.06
CA HIS A 84 3.02 -4.28 21.04
C HIS A 84 3.90 -3.07 20.68
N SER A 85 3.33 -1.94 20.24
CA SER A 85 4.08 -0.70 19.92
C SER A 85 5.14 -0.85 18.81
N ILE A 86 4.92 -1.77 17.86
CA ILE A 86 5.84 -2.02 16.73
C ILE A 86 5.11 -1.71 15.43
N TYR A 87 5.51 -0.64 14.73
CA TYR A 87 4.79 -0.12 13.56
C TYR A 87 5.26 -0.68 12.21
N THR A 88 6.29 -1.53 12.23
CA THR A 88 6.87 -2.12 11.02
C THR A 88 6.77 -3.63 11.08
N GLU A 89 6.31 -4.24 10.00
CA GLU A 89 6.13 -5.70 9.89
C GLU A 89 7.41 -6.47 10.23
N PHE A 90 8.54 -6.05 9.66
CA PHE A 90 9.83 -6.72 9.86
C PHE A 90 10.29 -6.72 11.32
N ASN A 91 10.15 -5.61 12.05
CA ASN A 91 10.49 -5.58 13.48
C ASN A 91 9.52 -6.44 14.31
N LEU A 92 8.25 -6.54 13.91
CA LEU A 92 7.29 -7.45 14.56
C LEU A 92 7.73 -8.90 14.37
N ILE A 93 8.10 -9.29 13.15
CA ILE A 93 8.65 -10.62 12.85
C ILE A 93 9.91 -10.90 13.68
N LYS A 94 10.85 -9.95 13.76
CA LYS A 94 12.07 -10.09 14.58
C LYS A 94 11.76 -10.28 16.06
N LYS A 95 10.85 -9.49 16.61
CA LYS A 95 10.40 -9.63 18.01
C LYS A 95 9.80 -11.02 18.25
N VAL A 96 9.03 -11.53 17.30
CA VAL A 96 8.44 -12.86 17.38
C VAL A 96 9.50 -13.95 17.31
N LYS A 97 10.49 -13.83 16.41
CA LYS A 97 11.65 -14.74 16.37
C LYS A 97 12.40 -14.76 17.71
N GLU A 98 12.68 -13.59 18.27
CA GLU A 98 13.28 -13.49 19.61
C GLU A 98 12.43 -14.18 20.67
N ASP A 99 11.10 -13.99 20.67
CA ASP A 99 10.20 -14.68 21.61
C ASP A 99 10.19 -16.21 21.40
N MET A 100 10.42 -16.69 20.18
CA MET A 100 10.60 -18.13 19.90
C MET A 100 11.91 -18.66 20.48
N GLU A 101 13.03 -17.96 20.25
CA GLU A 101 14.37 -18.35 20.66
C GLU A 101 14.54 -18.28 22.19
N THR A 102 13.90 -17.30 22.84
CA THR A 102 13.92 -17.13 24.30
C THR A 102 12.87 -17.98 25.04
N GLY A 103 12.01 -18.71 24.32
CA GLY A 103 10.99 -19.56 24.93
C GLY A 103 9.81 -18.79 25.56
N ASN A 104 9.57 -17.54 25.18
CA ASN A 104 8.46 -16.72 25.64
C ASN A 104 7.13 -17.09 24.95
N ILE A 105 6.70 -18.35 25.12
CA ILE A 105 5.53 -18.92 24.43
C ILE A 105 4.22 -18.18 24.75
N LYS A 106 4.13 -17.50 25.91
CA LYS A 106 2.93 -16.74 26.30
C LYS A 106 2.74 -15.43 25.51
N ALA A 107 3.83 -14.83 25.04
CA ALA A 107 3.80 -13.64 24.20
C ALA A 107 3.74 -13.98 22.70
N LEU A 108 4.05 -15.23 22.35
CA LEU A 108 4.15 -15.68 20.97
C LEU A 108 2.77 -15.62 20.27
N PRO A 109 2.65 -14.89 19.15
CA PRO A 109 1.42 -14.89 18.39
C PRO A 109 1.21 -16.20 17.64
N ASN A 110 -0.05 -16.54 17.44
CA ASN A 110 -0.46 -17.69 16.63
C ASN A 110 -0.49 -17.36 15.14
N ILE A 111 -0.75 -16.09 14.83
CA ILE A 111 -0.91 -15.59 13.47
C ILE A 111 -0.19 -14.25 13.40
N ILE A 112 0.65 -14.07 12.39
CA ILE A 112 1.20 -12.76 12.01
C ILE A 112 0.64 -12.39 10.65
N LEU A 113 0.19 -11.14 10.51
CA LEU A 113 0.03 -10.54 9.19
C LEU A 113 1.41 -10.07 8.74
N GLY A 114 1.94 -10.67 7.69
CA GLY A 114 3.26 -10.33 7.18
C GLY A 114 3.46 -10.64 5.70
N ALA A 115 4.71 -10.66 5.26
CA ALA A 115 5.10 -11.00 3.89
C ALA A 115 5.93 -12.29 3.83
N GLN A 116 6.34 -12.68 2.61
CA GLN A 116 7.18 -13.86 2.36
C GLN A 116 8.51 -13.81 3.14
N SER A 117 9.07 -12.62 3.34
CA SER A 117 10.25 -12.38 4.16
C SER A 117 10.04 -12.79 5.62
N GLY A 118 8.85 -12.54 6.15
CA GLY A 118 8.46 -12.98 7.49
C GLY A 118 8.39 -14.49 7.61
N ALA A 119 7.79 -15.15 6.62
CA ALA A 119 7.77 -16.61 6.59
C ALA A 119 9.17 -17.20 6.53
N TYR A 120 10.11 -16.57 5.82
CA TYR A 120 11.51 -17.01 5.77
C TYR A 120 12.14 -16.98 7.17
N ILE A 121 12.02 -15.85 7.87
CA ILE A 121 12.59 -15.67 9.21
C ILE A 121 12.00 -16.67 10.20
N ILE A 122 10.67 -16.81 10.24
CA ILE A 122 9.99 -17.74 11.15
C ILE A 122 10.32 -19.21 10.84
N ASN A 123 10.55 -19.52 9.56
CA ASN A 123 10.85 -20.89 9.14
C ASN A 123 12.29 -21.32 9.43
N GLN A 124 13.21 -20.40 9.76
CA GLN A 124 14.55 -20.77 10.25
C GLN A 124 14.48 -21.67 11.49
N ASP A 125 13.45 -21.48 12.32
CA ASP A 125 13.16 -22.27 13.52
C ASP A 125 12.15 -23.41 13.26
N GLN A 126 11.76 -23.64 12.00
CA GLN A 126 10.74 -24.61 11.56
C GLN A 126 9.39 -24.43 12.28
N ARG A 127 8.98 -23.18 12.50
CA ARG A 127 7.78 -22.83 13.28
C ARG A 127 6.56 -22.44 12.45
N LEU A 128 6.58 -22.64 11.14
CA LEU A 128 5.38 -22.46 10.32
C LEU A 128 4.36 -23.58 10.62
N LEU A 129 3.11 -23.20 10.86
CA LEU A 129 2.02 -24.14 11.07
C LEU A 129 1.44 -24.58 9.72
N ASP A 130 1.52 -25.87 9.42
CA ASP A 130 0.84 -26.44 8.25
C ASP A 130 -0.68 -26.46 8.48
N VAL A 131 -1.42 -25.85 7.57
CA VAL A 131 -2.89 -25.74 7.57
C VAL A 131 -3.54 -26.45 6.38
N SER A 132 -2.77 -27.19 5.59
CA SER A 132 -3.24 -27.85 4.37
C SER A 132 -4.33 -28.90 4.62
N ASP A 133 -4.32 -29.53 5.80
CA ASP A 133 -5.34 -30.44 6.31
C ASP A 133 -6.73 -29.79 6.46
N GLN A 134 -6.79 -28.46 6.51
CA GLN A 134 -8.03 -27.70 6.54
C GLN A 134 -8.54 -27.30 5.15
N GLY A 135 -7.88 -27.75 4.08
CA GLY A 135 -8.16 -27.34 2.71
C GLY A 135 -7.54 -26.01 2.30
N ILE A 136 -6.69 -25.43 3.15
CA ILE A 136 -5.94 -24.20 2.86
C ILE A 136 -4.62 -24.60 2.20
N ASN A 137 -4.67 -24.84 0.89
CA ASN A 137 -3.54 -25.22 0.06
C ASN A 137 -3.57 -24.46 -1.27
N LYS A 138 -2.62 -24.73 -2.17
CA LYS A 138 -2.51 -24.02 -3.46
C LYS A 138 -3.79 -24.00 -4.28
N ASN A 139 -4.63 -25.04 -4.19
CA ASN A 139 -5.87 -25.14 -4.99
C ASN A 139 -6.95 -24.14 -4.56
N LEU A 140 -6.85 -23.57 -3.35
CA LEU A 140 -7.80 -22.58 -2.83
C LEU A 140 -7.60 -21.19 -3.47
N PHE A 141 -6.40 -20.88 -3.95
CA PHE A 141 -6.01 -19.55 -4.41
C PHE A 141 -5.85 -19.48 -5.94
N SER A 142 -5.78 -18.27 -6.48
CA SER A 142 -5.31 -18.03 -7.86
C SER A 142 -3.99 -18.78 -8.07
N SER A 143 -3.85 -19.46 -9.21
CA SER A 143 -2.69 -20.33 -9.46
C SER A 143 -1.38 -19.53 -9.43
N LYS A 144 -1.40 -18.34 -10.03
CA LYS A 144 -0.25 -17.43 -10.10
C LYS A 144 0.14 -16.91 -8.73
N ILE A 145 -0.82 -16.54 -7.89
CA ILE A 145 -0.56 -16.08 -6.53
C ILE A 145 -0.09 -17.23 -5.63
N ALA A 146 -0.73 -18.40 -5.71
CA ALA A 146 -0.33 -19.59 -4.97
C ALA A 146 1.12 -19.99 -5.27
N ASP A 147 1.57 -19.83 -6.51
CA ASP A 147 2.95 -20.12 -6.91
C ASP A 147 3.95 -19.19 -6.23
N LEU A 148 3.67 -17.88 -6.17
CA LEU A 148 4.54 -16.90 -5.49
C LEU A 148 4.75 -17.24 -4.01
N HIS A 149 3.67 -17.66 -3.34
CA HIS A 149 3.63 -18.01 -1.92
C HIS A 149 4.11 -19.44 -1.60
N SER A 150 4.39 -20.24 -2.63
CA SER A 150 4.93 -21.60 -2.49
C SER A 150 6.46 -21.66 -2.60
N VAL A 151 7.10 -20.51 -2.77
CA VAL A 151 8.55 -20.38 -2.89
C VAL A 151 9.09 -19.81 -1.59
N LEU A 152 10.11 -20.43 -0.99
CA LEU A 152 10.76 -19.88 0.22
C LEU A 152 12.24 -20.23 0.24
N ALA A 153 13.08 -19.25 0.60
CA ALA A 153 14.51 -19.50 0.78
C ALA A 153 14.73 -20.63 1.80
N GLY A 154 15.66 -21.53 1.45
CA GLY A 154 15.97 -22.71 2.22
C GLY A 154 14.97 -23.87 2.11
N GLN A 155 13.99 -23.80 1.21
CA GLN A 155 12.98 -24.85 1.05
C GLN A 155 12.85 -25.35 -0.40
N THR A 156 12.74 -26.67 -0.57
CA THR A 156 12.67 -27.33 -1.88
C THR A 156 11.25 -27.73 -2.29
N ASP A 157 10.35 -27.95 -1.35
CA ASP A 157 8.96 -28.32 -1.63
C ASP A 157 8.13 -27.10 -2.05
N THR A 158 7.73 -27.04 -3.31
CA THR A 158 6.89 -25.97 -3.87
C THR A 158 5.41 -26.35 -3.96
N ASN A 159 5.00 -27.48 -3.36
CA ASN A 159 3.61 -27.93 -3.37
C ASN A 159 2.80 -27.36 -2.20
N LYS A 160 3.48 -26.89 -1.14
CA LYS A 160 2.85 -26.22 0.02
C LYS A 160 3.00 -24.71 -0.04
N LEU A 161 2.15 -24.02 0.71
CA LEU A 161 2.24 -22.58 0.93
C LEU A 161 3.06 -22.31 2.20
N TYR A 162 4.05 -21.43 2.12
CA TYR A 162 4.88 -21.05 3.28
C TYR A 162 4.31 -19.85 4.04
N ASN A 163 3.59 -19.01 3.33
CA ASN A 163 2.72 -17.96 3.84
C ASN A 163 1.42 -18.03 3.06
N ILE A 164 0.28 -17.86 3.73
CA ILE A 164 -1.02 -18.00 3.10
C ILE A 164 -1.39 -16.67 2.44
N PRO A 165 -1.67 -16.60 1.12
CA PRO A 165 -2.18 -15.40 0.50
C PRO A 165 -3.42 -14.91 1.25
N PHE A 166 -3.51 -13.62 1.59
CA PHE A 166 -4.61 -13.14 2.43
C PHE A 166 -5.32 -11.95 1.83
N ASP A 167 -4.62 -10.82 1.72
CA ASP A 167 -5.17 -9.61 1.17
C ASP A 167 -4.28 -9.13 0.02
N ASN A 168 -4.91 -8.69 -1.06
CA ASN A 168 -4.24 -8.08 -2.20
C ASN A 168 -4.78 -6.66 -2.41
N ALA A 169 -3.86 -5.75 -2.71
CA ALA A 169 -4.16 -4.40 -3.13
C ALA A 169 -3.12 -3.92 -4.15
N ASP A 170 -3.56 -3.16 -5.15
CA ASP A 170 -2.65 -2.39 -6.00
C ASP A 170 -1.95 -1.31 -5.15
N THR A 171 -0.70 -1.55 -4.73
CA THR A 171 0.10 -0.59 -3.93
C THR A 171 0.59 0.59 -4.75
N ASP A 172 0.55 0.48 -6.08
CA ASP A 172 0.95 1.48 -7.06
C ASP A 172 -0.16 1.77 -8.09
N SER A 173 -1.42 1.76 -7.63
CA SER A 173 -2.56 2.23 -8.43
C SER A 173 -2.39 3.69 -8.84
N VAL A 174 -2.94 4.10 -9.98
CA VAL A 174 -2.78 5.48 -10.47
C VAL A 174 -3.88 6.37 -9.89
N HIS A 175 -3.51 7.46 -9.24
CA HIS A 175 -4.43 8.46 -8.71
C HIS A 175 -4.20 9.77 -9.46
N TYR A 176 -5.28 10.48 -9.80
CA TYR A 176 -5.25 11.75 -10.51
C TYR A 176 -6.01 12.81 -9.71
N ASN A 177 -5.43 13.99 -9.58
CA ASN A 177 -6.17 15.21 -9.26
C ASN A 177 -6.60 15.85 -10.58
N LEU A 178 -7.88 15.70 -10.93
CA LEU A 178 -8.45 16.03 -12.23
C LEU A 178 -8.33 17.53 -12.57
N LYS A 179 -8.41 18.41 -11.57
CA LYS A 179 -8.20 19.86 -11.75
C LYS A 179 -6.76 20.19 -12.09
N LEU A 180 -5.80 19.57 -11.40
CA LEU A 180 -4.38 19.73 -11.70
C LEU A 180 -4.03 19.12 -13.06
N MET A 181 -4.61 17.97 -13.40
CA MET A 181 -4.48 17.38 -14.74
C MET A 181 -4.97 18.32 -15.82
N LYS A 182 -6.15 18.95 -15.65
CA LYS A 182 -6.67 19.92 -16.59
C LYS A 182 -5.73 21.13 -16.74
N LYS A 183 -5.26 21.70 -15.61
CA LYS A 183 -4.30 22.80 -15.63
C LYS A 183 -2.99 22.42 -16.33
N MET A 184 -2.48 21.20 -16.11
CA MET A 184 -1.30 20.70 -16.79
C MET A 184 -1.52 20.61 -18.31
N PHE A 185 -2.65 20.08 -18.76
CA PHE A 185 -3.01 20.04 -20.19
C PHE A 185 -3.09 21.43 -20.81
N ASP A 186 -3.73 22.38 -20.13
CA ASP A 186 -3.86 23.75 -20.62
C ASP A 186 -2.51 24.45 -20.75
N LEU A 187 -1.63 24.27 -19.76
CA LEU A 187 -0.27 24.81 -19.82
C LEU A 187 0.55 24.14 -20.93
N ILE A 188 0.41 22.83 -21.15
CA ILE A 188 1.07 22.14 -22.26
C ILE A 188 0.65 22.74 -23.60
N GLU A 189 -0.65 22.92 -23.84
CA GLU A 189 -1.16 23.52 -25.08
C GLU A 189 -0.76 25.00 -25.23
N GLU A 190 -0.83 25.78 -24.14
CA GLU A 190 -0.37 27.18 -24.11
C GLU A 190 1.13 27.30 -24.45
N GLY A 191 1.94 26.36 -23.96
CA GLY A 191 3.37 26.24 -24.23
C GLY A 191 3.70 25.56 -25.57
N GLY A 192 2.68 25.24 -26.37
CA GLY A 192 2.80 24.73 -27.75
C GLY A 192 2.93 23.23 -27.91
N GLY A 193 2.79 22.45 -26.83
CA GLY A 193 2.66 21.00 -26.88
C GLY A 193 1.28 20.56 -27.39
N THR A 194 1.04 19.24 -27.35
CA THR A 194 -0.20 18.64 -27.85
C THR A 194 -0.81 17.67 -26.83
N VAL A 195 -2.13 17.71 -26.69
CA VAL A 195 -2.90 16.81 -25.81
C VAL A 195 -4.03 16.19 -26.61
N GLU A 196 -4.11 14.86 -26.65
CA GLU A 196 -5.20 14.15 -27.32
C GLU A 196 -6.48 14.24 -26.47
N HIS A 197 -7.51 14.94 -26.95
CA HIS A 197 -8.73 15.18 -26.17
C HIS A 197 -9.67 13.96 -26.04
N ASN A 198 -9.45 12.92 -26.84
CA ASN A 198 -10.29 11.73 -26.85
C ASN A 198 -9.91 10.70 -25.77
N ILE A 199 -8.75 10.86 -25.10
CA ILE A 199 -8.29 9.97 -24.05
C ILE A 199 -9.16 10.13 -22.79
N GLU A 200 -9.32 9.03 -22.03
CA GLU A 200 -10.22 8.99 -20.87
C GLU A 200 -9.88 10.04 -19.81
N ILE A 201 -8.60 10.20 -19.49
CA ILE A 201 -8.17 11.14 -18.45
C ILE A 201 -8.43 12.61 -18.85
N TYR A 202 -8.32 12.96 -20.12
CA TYR A 202 -8.68 14.31 -20.59
C TYR A 202 -10.17 14.57 -20.42
N LYS A 203 -11.02 13.60 -20.83
CA LYS A 203 -12.47 13.69 -20.66
C LYS A 203 -12.86 13.87 -19.20
N LYS A 204 -12.30 13.05 -18.29
CA LYS A 204 -12.55 13.18 -16.84
C LYS A 204 -12.06 14.51 -16.28
N ALA A 205 -10.89 14.98 -16.70
CA ALA A 205 -10.36 16.27 -16.30
C ALA A 205 -11.25 17.43 -16.77
N LYS A 206 -11.78 17.35 -18.00
CA LYS A 206 -12.72 18.33 -18.55
C LYS A 206 -14.08 18.29 -17.84
N GLU A 207 -14.62 17.11 -17.59
CA GLU A 207 -15.86 16.91 -16.83
C GLU A 207 -15.73 17.47 -15.41
N SER A 208 -14.62 17.18 -14.72
CA SER A 208 -14.32 17.73 -13.39
C SER A 208 -14.21 19.26 -13.43
N GLU A 209 -13.62 19.82 -14.48
CA GLU A 209 -13.53 21.28 -14.65
C GLU A 209 -14.90 21.94 -14.81
N ASP A 210 -15.79 21.32 -15.58
CA ASP A 210 -17.13 21.84 -15.85
C ASP A 210 -18.12 21.55 -14.69
N ASP A 211 -17.81 20.62 -13.78
CA ASP A 211 -18.63 20.26 -12.63
C ASP A 211 -18.46 21.25 -11.45
N LYS A 212 -19.58 21.78 -10.96
CA LYS A 212 -19.64 22.65 -9.76
C LYS A 212 -19.53 21.90 -8.43
N LYS A 213 -19.52 20.56 -8.44
CA LYS A 213 -19.38 19.72 -7.24
C LYS A 213 -17.94 19.56 -6.78
N GLY A 214 -16.97 19.82 -7.65
CA GLY A 214 -15.54 19.85 -7.33
C GLY A 214 -15.11 21.14 -6.62
N ASN A 215 -13.83 21.21 -6.28
CA ASN A 215 -13.17 22.43 -5.79
C ASN A 215 -12.21 22.98 -6.85
N GLU A 216 -12.04 24.30 -6.90
CA GLU A 216 -10.99 24.91 -7.71
C GLU A 216 -9.60 24.64 -7.12
N ILE A 217 -8.56 24.82 -7.94
CA ILE A 217 -7.17 24.74 -7.45
C ILE A 217 -6.96 25.88 -6.44
N PRO A 218 -6.66 25.57 -5.17
CA PRO A 218 -6.59 26.58 -4.12
C PRO A 218 -5.38 27.51 -4.32
N LYS A 219 -5.52 28.78 -3.95
CA LYS A 219 -4.45 29.79 -4.06
C LYS A 219 -3.18 29.40 -3.29
N LYS A 220 -3.32 28.60 -2.23
CA LYS A 220 -2.18 28.10 -1.46
C LYS A 220 -1.42 26.97 -2.16
N SER A 221 -1.97 26.32 -3.19
CA SER A 221 -1.20 25.33 -3.94
C SER A 221 -0.22 26.02 -4.88
N ILE A 222 1.05 25.58 -4.93
CA ILE A 222 2.02 26.09 -5.90
C ILE A 222 1.53 25.95 -7.35
N TRP A 223 0.66 24.97 -7.62
CA TRP A 223 0.03 24.80 -8.92
C TRP A 223 -0.73 26.05 -9.35
N TYR A 224 -1.35 26.80 -8.44
CA TYR A 224 -2.02 28.07 -8.75
C TYR A 224 -1.06 29.10 -9.36
N ALA A 225 0.21 29.09 -8.92
CA ALA A 225 1.26 30.00 -9.34
C ALA A 225 2.03 29.54 -10.60
N LEU A 226 1.73 28.39 -11.20
CA LEU A 226 2.44 27.95 -12.40
C LEU A 226 1.96 28.66 -13.67
N LYS A 227 2.92 29.02 -14.52
CA LYS A 227 2.73 29.51 -15.90
C LYS A 227 3.81 28.95 -16.82
N VAL A 228 3.57 28.99 -18.13
CA VAL A 228 4.59 28.58 -19.12
C VAL A 228 5.73 29.59 -19.19
N LYS A 229 6.97 29.12 -19.36
CA LYS A 229 8.14 30.00 -19.57
C LYS A 229 8.02 30.78 -20.89
N GLN A 230 7.51 30.13 -21.93
CA GLN A 230 7.31 30.74 -23.24
C GLN A 230 6.02 30.21 -23.87
N LYS A 231 5.08 31.11 -24.15
CA LYS A 231 3.85 30.78 -24.88
C LYS A 231 4.16 30.43 -26.33
N LYS A 232 3.32 29.59 -26.93
CA LYS A 232 3.25 29.44 -28.38
C LYS A 232 3.06 30.82 -29.03
N ASN A 233 3.89 31.15 -30.03
CA ASN A 233 3.91 32.46 -30.71
C ASN A 233 4.25 33.68 -29.82
N GLY A 234 4.99 33.50 -28.72
CA GLY A 234 5.46 34.61 -27.89
C GLY A 234 6.40 35.57 -28.63
N THR A 235 6.36 36.86 -28.27
CA THR A 235 7.06 37.99 -28.91
C THR A 235 8.58 38.04 -28.72
N ASN A 236 9.14 37.23 -27.83
CA ASN A 236 10.59 37.19 -27.58
C ASN A 236 11.23 36.09 -28.43
N GLY A 237 11.79 36.49 -29.56
CA GLY A 237 12.25 35.62 -30.65
C GLY A 237 13.28 34.56 -30.26
N SER A 238 13.05 33.32 -30.73
CA SER A 238 14.05 32.42 -31.36
C SER A 238 13.60 30.95 -31.46
N SER A 239 12.38 30.59 -31.05
CA SER A 239 11.76 29.37 -31.61
C SER A 239 10.24 29.47 -31.61
N SER A 240 9.64 29.30 -32.78
CA SER A 240 8.20 29.37 -33.07
C SER A 240 7.34 28.30 -32.39
N GLY A 241 7.85 27.62 -31.35
CA GLY A 241 7.21 26.45 -30.77
C GLY A 241 6.66 26.60 -29.35
N GLY A 242 7.14 27.55 -28.52
CA GLY A 242 6.81 27.61 -27.10
C GLY A 242 7.65 26.65 -26.22
N SER A 243 7.58 26.80 -24.89
CA SER A 243 8.45 26.09 -23.93
C SER A 243 8.09 24.62 -23.69
N LEU A 244 6.90 24.18 -24.13
CA LEU A 244 6.39 22.82 -23.94
C LEU A 244 6.13 22.10 -25.28
N LYS A 245 6.65 22.63 -26.39
CA LYS A 245 6.44 22.16 -27.77
C LYS A 245 6.75 20.68 -28.04
N ASN A 246 7.65 20.11 -27.24
CA ASN A 246 8.09 18.72 -27.40
C ASN A 246 7.20 17.72 -26.62
N ILE A 247 6.20 18.20 -25.88
CA ILE A 247 5.30 17.34 -25.13
C ILE A 247 4.12 16.93 -26.01
N LYS A 248 3.95 15.62 -26.15
CA LYS A 248 2.73 14.98 -26.67
C LYS A 248 2.12 14.12 -25.57
N VAL A 249 0.87 14.39 -25.22
CA VAL A 249 0.09 13.58 -24.28
C VAL A 249 -0.94 12.77 -25.07
N ASP A 250 -0.84 11.45 -24.96
CA ASP A 250 -1.76 10.50 -25.58
C ASP A 250 -2.11 9.34 -24.62
N ALA A 251 -2.90 8.37 -25.09
CA ALA A 251 -3.32 7.24 -24.27
C ALA A 251 -2.12 6.40 -23.75
N GLN A 252 -1.00 6.37 -24.47
CA GLN A 252 0.16 5.59 -24.06
C GLN A 252 0.96 6.30 -22.95
N THR A 253 0.85 7.63 -22.82
CA THR A 253 1.55 8.40 -21.78
C THR A 253 1.26 7.85 -20.39
N PHE A 254 0.01 7.44 -20.13
CA PHE A 254 -0.44 6.97 -18.82
C PHE A 254 -0.34 5.44 -18.64
N GLN A 255 0.25 4.73 -19.60
CA GLN A 255 0.43 3.26 -19.56
C GLN A 255 1.87 2.84 -19.27
N SER A 256 2.77 3.79 -19.00
CA SER A 256 4.20 3.54 -18.80
C SER A 256 4.76 4.43 -17.69
N ILE A 257 5.45 3.81 -16.71
CA ILE A 257 6.15 4.53 -15.64
C ILE A 257 7.18 5.49 -16.25
N LYS A 258 7.98 5.04 -17.23
CA LYS A 258 8.93 5.88 -17.96
C LYS A 258 8.27 7.11 -18.57
N LYS A 259 7.17 6.95 -19.31
CA LYS A 259 6.47 8.07 -19.97
C LYS A 259 5.87 9.04 -18.96
N LEU A 260 5.39 8.57 -17.81
CA LEU A 260 4.93 9.44 -16.72
C LEU A 260 6.09 10.28 -16.16
N ARG A 261 7.25 9.67 -15.90
CA ARG A 261 8.45 10.39 -15.43
C ARG A 261 8.94 11.42 -16.46
N GLU A 262 8.95 11.05 -17.74
CA GLU A 262 9.33 11.96 -18.83
C GLU A 262 8.36 13.12 -18.99
N LEU A 263 7.05 12.86 -18.93
CA LEU A 263 6.01 13.91 -18.93
C LEU A 263 6.26 14.89 -17.78
N ALA A 264 6.43 14.38 -16.57
CA ALA A 264 6.67 15.19 -15.38
C ALA A 264 7.95 16.04 -15.49
N ALA A 265 9.06 15.45 -15.95
CA ALA A 265 10.32 16.15 -16.15
C ALA A 265 10.19 17.26 -17.20
N ASN A 266 9.66 16.93 -18.38
CA ASN A 266 9.51 17.87 -19.48
C ASN A 266 8.53 19.00 -19.13
N PHE A 267 7.47 18.71 -18.38
CA PHE A 267 6.54 19.73 -17.91
C PHE A 267 7.23 20.74 -17.00
N VAL A 268 7.97 20.27 -15.99
CA VAL A 268 8.71 21.15 -15.07
C VAL A 268 9.76 21.99 -15.81
N ASP A 269 10.44 21.41 -16.79
CA ASP A 269 11.42 22.14 -17.61
C ASP A 269 10.79 23.29 -18.42
N GLY A 270 9.50 23.21 -18.77
CA GLY A 270 8.82 24.22 -19.58
C GLY A 270 7.95 25.22 -18.82
N VAL A 271 7.82 25.10 -17.49
CA VAL A 271 7.03 26.02 -16.64
C VAL A 271 7.90 26.79 -15.64
N GLU A 272 7.38 27.91 -15.15
CA GLU A 272 7.99 28.71 -14.09
C GLU A 272 6.96 29.11 -13.03
N ILE A 273 7.46 29.49 -11.85
CA ILE A 273 6.65 30.00 -10.74
C ILE A 273 6.43 31.50 -10.93
N ASP A 274 5.16 31.91 -11.04
CA ASP A 274 4.74 33.29 -10.95
C ASP A 274 4.85 33.76 -9.49
N LYS A 275 5.99 34.38 -9.15
CA LYS A 275 6.31 34.83 -7.80
C LYS A 275 5.24 35.77 -7.21
N SER A 276 4.50 36.50 -8.04
CA SER A 276 3.43 37.39 -7.58
C SER A 276 2.24 36.66 -6.94
N LYS A 277 2.12 35.35 -7.19
CA LYS A 277 1.06 34.48 -6.67
C LYS A 277 1.52 33.60 -5.51
N VAL A 278 2.80 33.66 -5.15
CA VAL A 278 3.37 32.90 -4.03
C VAL A 278 3.22 33.71 -2.75
N THR A 279 2.79 33.05 -1.68
CA THR A 279 2.70 33.63 -0.34
C THR A 279 3.46 32.73 0.63
N LYS A 280 3.63 33.19 1.89
CA LYS A 280 4.21 32.39 2.96
C LYS A 280 3.44 31.09 3.25
N ASP A 281 2.17 31.02 2.85
CA ASP A 281 1.29 29.87 3.09
C ASP A 281 1.23 28.94 1.86
N THR A 282 1.99 29.25 0.80
CA THR A 282 2.03 28.42 -0.41
C THR A 282 2.67 27.07 -0.11
N LEU A 283 1.90 26.01 -0.33
CA LEU A 283 2.33 24.63 -0.28
C LEU A 283 3.19 24.30 -1.50
N HIS A 284 4.29 23.59 -1.25
CA HIS A 284 5.07 22.92 -2.30
C HIS A 284 4.21 21.93 -3.09
N GLY A 285 4.70 21.53 -4.26
CA GLY A 285 4.04 20.51 -5.07
C GLY A 285 4.97 19.82 -6.04
N GLU A 286 4.40 18.84 -6.72
CA GLU A 286 5.08 18.04 -7.72
C GLU A 286 4.12 17.65 -8.84
N VAL A 287 4.65 17.26 -9.99
CA VAL A 287 3.82 16.67 -11.04
C VAL A 287 3.39 15.26 -10.65
N PHE A 288 4.36 14.45 -10.21
CA PHE A 288 4.21 13.02 -10.01
C PHE A 288 4.69 12.59 -8.62
N SER A 289 3.82 11.98 -7.80
CA SER A 289 4.25 11.33 -6.55
C SER A 289 4.25 9.81 -6.66
N ILE A 290 5.12 9.13 -5.90
CA ILE A 290 5.26 7.67 -5.93
C ILE A 290 5.40 7.14 -4.51
N ASP A 291 4.40 6.36 -4.07
CA ASP A 291 4.49 5.49 -2.88
C ASP A 291 5.32 4.24 -3.20
N TYR A 292 5.99 3.67 -2.19
CA TYR A 292 6.77 2.43 -2.34
C TYR A 292 7.74 2.47 -3.54
N GLN A 293 8.50 3.56 -3.64
CA GLN A 293 9.34 3.86 -4.80
C GLN A 293 10.31 2.75 -5.21
N GLU A 294 10.81 1.98 -4.25
CA GLU A 294 11.70 0.83 -4.48
C GLU A 294 10.99 -0.29 -5.25
N ASP A 295 9.72 -0.53 -4.96
CA ASP A 295 8.92 -1.56 -5.63
C ASP A 295 8.57 -1.13 -7.05
N VAL A 296 8.20 0.15 -7.23
CA VAL A 296 7.96 0.74 -8.56
C VAL A 296 9.24 0.72 -9.39
N PHE A 297 10.38 1.01 -8.77
CA PHE A 297 11.69 0.92 -9.42
C PHE A 297 12.00 -0.52 -9.85
N PHE A 298 11.80 -1.51 -8.97
CA PHE A 298 11.98 -2.91 -9.32
C PHE A 298 11.01 -3.38 -10.40
N LYS A 299 9.78 -2.90 -10.39
CA LYS A 299 8.77 -3.19 -11.42
C LYS A 299 9.22 -2.73 -12.81
N GLU A 300 9.77 -1.51 -12.91
CA GLU A 300 10.34 -1.00 -14.16
C GLU A 300 11.65 -1.72 -14.52
N LEU A 301 12.46 -2.12 -13.55
CA LEU A 301 13.66 -2.91 -13.80
C LEU A 301 13.33 -4.31 -14.34
N HIS A 302 12.33 -4.98 -13.76
CA HIS A 302 11.84 -6.29 -14.18
C HIS A 302 11.24 -6.31 -15.58
N SER A 303 10.83 -5.16 -16.12
CA SER A 303 10.43 -5.10 -17.53
C SER A 303 11.63 -5.09 -18.47
N LYS A 304 12.85 -4.82 -17.97
CA LYS A 304 14.10 -4.74 -18.75
C LYS A 304 15.00 -5.97 -18.62
N ILE A 305 14.71 -6.84 -17.65
CA ILE A 305 15.54 -8.03 -17.34
C ILE A 305 14.70 -9.31 -17.41
N GLU A 306 15.37 -10.43 -17.71
CA GLU A 306 14.73 -11.74 -17.79
C GLU A 306 14.46 -12.34 -16.40
N ASN A 307 15.47 -12.32 -15.53
CA ASN A 307 15.42 -12.95 -14.21
C ASN A 307 15.04 -11.92 -13.12
N PRO A 308 14.39 -12.32 -12.02
CA PRO A 308 14.16 -11.42 -10.89
C PRO A 308 15.46 -10.85 -10.32
N VAL A 309 15.43 -9.64 -9.77
CA VAL A 309 16.59 -9.00 -9.12
C VAL A 309 17.19 -9.85 -8.00
N PHE A 310 16.33 -10.58 -7.29
CA PHE A 310 16.70 -11.58 -6.29
C PHE A 310 15.90 -12.85 -6.55
N GLU A 311 16.59 -13.97 -6.78
CA GLU A 311 15.99 -15.24 -7.19
C GLU A 311 16.41 -16.34 -6.21
N LEU A 312 15.58 -17.37 -6.01
CA LEU A 312 16.06 -18.58 -5.33
C LEU A 312 16.93 -19.42 -6.26
N ASN A 313 18.14 -19.71 -5.82
CA ASN A 313 18.97 -20.71 -6.48
C ASN A 313 18.42 -22.11 -6.19
N LYS A 314 17.68 -22.67 -7.16
CA LYS A 314 17.14 -24.04 -7.12
C LYS A 314 18.15 -25.09 -7.58
N ASN A 315 19.22 -24.69 -8.25
CA ASN A 315 20.24 -25.58 -8.79
C ASN A 315 21.29 -25.95 -7.74
N ASN A 316 20.89 -26.76 -6.76
CA ASN A 316 21.85 -27.55 -5.98
C ASN A 316 21.82 -28.98 -6.51
N LYS A 317 22.61 -29.23 -7.57
CA LYS A 317 22.88 -30.60 -8.06
C LYS A 317 23.58 -31.46 -7.00
N ASP A 318 24.14 -30.84 -5.96
CA ASP A 318 24.64 -31.50 -4.76
C ASP A 318 23.57 -31.43 -3.66
N ASN A 319 22.86 -32.55 -3.44
CA ASN A 319 21.75 -32.77 -2.50
C ASN A 319 22.04 -32.48 -0.99
N LYS A 320 22.86 -31.49 -0.64
CA LYS A 320 23.28 -31.18 0.74
C LYS A 320 23.22 -29.70 1.13
N LYS A 321 22.85 -28.78 0.23
CA LYS A 321 22.70 -27.36 0.57
C LYS A 321 21.28 -26.88 0.39
N ASN A 322 20.76 -26.18 1.41
CA ASN A 322 19.46 -25.51 1.36
C ASN A 322 19.48 -24.44 0.24
N PRO A 323 18.37 -24.26 -0.52
CA PRO A 323 18.26 -23.19 -1.52
C PRO A 323 18.62 -21.82 -0.95
N SER A 324 19.55 -21.11 -1.59
CA SER A 324 19.98 -19.77 -1.16
C SER A 324 19.45 -18.70 -2.10
N VAL A 325 19.46 -17.44 -1.67
CA VAL A 325 19.16 -16.32 -2.56
C VAL A 325 20.34 -16.07 -3.50
N LYS A 326 20.04 -15.93 -4.79
CA LYS A 326 20.94 -15.45 -5.84
C LYS A 326 20.69 -13.96 -6.02
N TYR A 327 21.71 -13.15 -5.73
CA TYR A 327 21.65 -11.70 -5.82
C TYR A 327 21.98 -11.21 -7.25
N ASN A 328 21.06 -11.38 -8.20
CA ASN A 328 21.27 -11.01 -9.61
C ASN A 328 21.65 -9.53 -9.77
N LEU A 329 21.15 -8.66 -8.89
CA LEU A 329 21.51 -7.22 -8.86
C LEU A 329 23.03 -6.95 -8.83
N VAL A 330 23.80 -7.89 -8.25
CA VAL A 330 25.26 -7.80 -8.11
C VAL A 330 25.98 -8.81 -8.99
N ASN A 331 25.44 -10.03 -9.08
CA ASN A 331 26.10 -11.19 -9.67
C ASN A 331 25.80 -11.39 -11.16
N ASP A 332 24.78 -10.74 -11.70
CA ASP A 332 24.39 -10.83 -13.12
C ASP A 332 24.71 -9.51 -13.83
N GLN A 333 25.63 -9.55 -14.80
CA GLN A 333 26.15 -8.34 -15.43
C GLN A 333 25.08 -7.59 -16.23
N THR A 334 24.13 -8.30 -16.85
CA THR A 334 23.00 -7.70 -17.56
C THR A 334 22.10 -6.96 -16.57
N THR A 335 21.68 -7.62 -15.49
CA THR A 335 20.86 -7.01 -14.44
C THR A 335 21.54 -5.80 -13.82
N LYS A 336 22.84 -5.92 -13.52
CA LYS A 336 23.67 -4.83 -12.99
C LYS A 336 23.73 -3.63 -13.94
N SER A 337 23.87 -3.87 -15.25
CA SER A 337 23.87 -2.82 -16.28
C SER A 337 22.50 -2.13 -16.42
N GLU A 338 21.41 -2.90 -16.46
CA GLU A 338 20.06 -2.35 -16.54
C GLU A 338 19.70 -1.55 -15.28
N PHE A 339 20.12 -2.01 -14.10
CA PHE A 339 19.95 -1.26 -12.86
C PHE A 339 20.63 0.11 -12.94
N LYS A 340 21.90 0.16 -13.37
CA LYS A 340 22.65 1.42 -13.51
C LYS A 340 21.99 2.36 -14.51
N SER A 341 21.62 1.85 -15.69
CA SER A 341 20.94 2.63 -16.71
C SER A 341 19.61 3.19 -16.21
N LEU A 342 18.79 2.35 -15.55
CA LEU A 342 17.49 2.78 -15.04
C LEU A 342 17.65 3.81 -13.91
N TRP A 343 18.63 3.63 -13.03
CA TRP A 343 18.94 4.56 -11.96
C TRP A 343 19.30 5.94 -12.51
N GLU A 344 20.19 6.00 -13.50
CA GLU A 344 20.53 7.25 -14.18
C GLU A 344 19.33 7.90 -14.87
N ASP A 345 18.50 7.10 -15.55
CA ASP A 345 17.29 7.59 -16.21
C ASP A 345 16.31 8.19 -15.20
N TRP A 346 16.13 7.55 -14.04
CA TRP A 346 15.32 8.09 -12.94
C TRP A 346 15.89 9.41 -12.43
N SER A 347 17.19 9.46 -12.09
CA SER A 347 17.85 10.66 -11.60
C SER A 347 17.76 11.82 -12.60
N LYS A 348 17.93 11.57 -13.91
CA LYS A 348 17.82 12.59 -14.97
C LYS A 348 16.41 13.18 -15.11
N THR A 349 15.38 12.41 -14.78
CA THR A 349 13.98 12.87 -14.80
C THR A 349 13.57 13.67 -13.55
N ILE A 350 14.43 13.79 -12.54
CA ILE A 350 14.17 14.62 -11.36
C ILE A 350 14.54 16.07 -11.68
N LYS A 351 13.51 16.88 -11.95
CA LYS A 351 13.60 18.31 -12.27
C LYS A 351 12.96 19.12 -11.16
N ARG A 352 13.46 20.33 -10.93
CA ARG A 352 13.03 21.16 -9.80
C ARG A 352 13.19 22.63 -10.10
N ILE A 353 12.17 23.41 -9.74
CA ILE A 353 12.19 24.86 -9.70
C ILE A 353 11.95 25.30 -8.26
N GLU A 354 12.73 26.28 -7.82
CA GLU A 354 12.63 26.83 -6.47
C GLU A 354 12.42 28.34 -6.56
N ASP A 355 11.47 28.85 -5.77
CA ASP A 355 11.42 30.26 -5.43
C ASP A 355 11.90 30.42 -4.00
N LYS A 356 13.02 31.13 -3.79
CA LYS A 356 13.63 31.28 -2.47
C LYS A 356 12.96 32.35 -1.61
N GLY A 357 11.97 33.08 -2.14
CA GLY A 357 11.34 34.23 -1.48
C GLY A 357 12.37 35.26 -1.00
N ASP A 358 11.94 36.16 -0.10
CA ASP A 358 12.83 37.10 0.59
C ASP A 358 13.59 36.46 1.77
N SER A 359 13.20 35.25 2.20
CA SER A 359 13.87 34.50 3.27
C SER A 359 13.82 32.99 2.99
N ALA A 360 14.82 32.25 3.47
CA ALA A 360 14.89 30.79 3.31
C ALA A 360 13.67 30.03 3.88
N LEU A 361 12.91 30.65 4.79
CA LEU A 361 11.68 30.10 5.38
C LEU A 361 10.46 30.23 4.46
N ASN A 362 10.51 31.08 3.43
CA ASN A 362 9.43 31.27 2.44
C ASN A 362 9.71 30.50 1.14
N LYS A 363 10.59 29.51 1.18
CA LYS A 363 10.98 28.72 0.01
C LYS A 363 9.77 27.96 -0.51
N SER A 364 9.40 28.17 -1.76
CA SER A 364 8.42 27.35 -2.48
C SER A 364 9.13 26.46 -3.49
N VAL A 365 8.66 25.22 -3.62
CA VAL A 365 9.30 24.20 -4.46
C VAL A 365 8.24 23.57 -5.35
N PHE A 366 8.55 23.48 -6.64
CA PHE A 366 7.82 22.66 -7.57
C PHE A 366 8.79 21.71 -8.28
N GLN A 367 8.49 20.41 -8.29
CA GLN A 367 9.39 19.39 -8.84
C GLN A 367 8.67 18.38 -9.71
N SER A 368 9.41 17.66 -10.56
CA SER A 368 8.79 16.69 -11.46
C SER A 368 8.26 15.51 -10.67
N MET A 369 9.04 15.04 -9.70
CA MET A 369 8.73 13.83 -8.94
C MET A 369 8.95 14.00 -7.44
N LYS A 370 8.16 13.28 -6.65
CA LYS A 370 8.38 13.08 -5.21
C LYS A 370 8.20 11.61 -4.83
N PHE A 371 9.25 11.00 -4.28
CA PHE A 371 9.17 9.69 -3.64
C PHE A 371 8.72 9.85 -2.20
N MET A 372 7.72 9.09 -1.79
CA MET A 372 7.03 9.28 -0.51
C MET A 372 7.67 8.42 0.58
N ALA A 373 7.92 9.00 1.75
CA ALA A 373 8.44 8.23 2.88
C ALA A 373 7.42 7.23 3.49
N ASN A 374 6.14 7.32 3.11
CA ASN A 374 5.04 6.47 3.59
C ASN A 374 4.89 6.45 5.13
N ALA A 375 4.30 5.38 5.67
CA ALA A 375 3.99 5.20 7.10
C ALA A 375 3.08 6.30 7.69
N ASP A 376 3.54 7.04 8.70
CA ASP A 376 2.81 8.15 9.33
C ASP A 376 3.27 9.53 8.85
N LYS A 377 4.20 9.59 7.88
CA LYS A 377 4.84 10.83 7.43
C LYS A 377 4.11 11.47 6.25
N GLU A 378 3.98 10.73 5.15
CA GLU A 378 3.39 11.26 3.91
C GLU A 378 2.95 10.13 2.96
N TRP A 379 1.97 10.38 2.10
CA TRP A 379 1.48 9.44 1.08
C TRP A 379 1.10 10.17 -0.19
N GLY A 380 1.28 9.55 -1.35
CA GLY A 380 0.92 10.11 -2.65
C GLY A 380 -0.56 10.47 -2.73
N SER A 381 -1.41 9.63 -2.16
CA SER A 381 -2.85 9.92 -2.02
C SER A 381 -3.13 11.21 -1.24
N TRP A 382 -2.33 11.57 -0.24
CA TRP A 382 -2.49 12.82 0.51
C TRP A 382 -2.07 14.03 -0.31
N ASN A 383 -1.08 13.89 -1.19
CA ASN A 383 -0.68 14.96 -2.10
C ASN A 383 -1.72 15.19 -3.20
N ILE A 384 -2.43 14.15 -3.65
CA ILE A 384 -3.61 14.27 -4.52
C ILE A 384 -4.71 15.07 -3.80
N PHE A 385 -4.99 14.73 -2.54
CA PHE A 385 -5.97 15.41 -1.69
C PHE A 385 -5.69 16.91 -1.51
N ARG A 386 -4.43 17.29 -1.27
CA ARG A 386 -4.03 18.67 -0.99
C ARG A 386 -3.75 19.53 -2.23
N PHE A 387 -4.08 19.04 -3.44
CA PHE A 387 -3.68 19.68 -4.70
C PHE A 387 -2.15 19.94 -4.79
N GLN A 388 -1.34 18.99 -4.32
CA GLN A 388 0.13 19.07 -4.43
C GLN A 388 0.67 18.24 -5.59
N SER A 389 0.04 17.10 -5.92
CA SER A 389 0.38 16.21 -7.03
C SER A 389 -0.69 16.23 -8.13
N ALA A 390 -0.31 16.29 -9.41
CA ALA A 390 -1.26 16.10 -10.50
C ALA A 390 -1.65 14.63 -10.65
N PHE A 391 -0.66 13.73 -10.59
CA PHE A 391 -0.90 12.29 -10.56
C PHE A 391 0.06 11.58 -9.61
N SER A 392 -0.31 10.37 -9.19
CA SER A 392 0.43 9.59 -8.20
C SER A 392 0.35 8.10 -8.50
N LEU A 393 1.43 7.35 -8.25
CA LEU A 393 1.36 5.91 -8.01
C LEU A 393 1.22 5.71 -6.51
N ALA A 394 0.02 5.35 -6.06
CA ALA A 394 -0.33 5.26 -4.65
C ALA A 394 -1.18 4.03 -4.34
N ALA A 395 -1.24 3.64 -3.07
CA ALA A 395 -2.01 2.47 -2.67
C ALA A 395 -3.52 2.66 -2.91
N SER A 396 -4.18 1.67 -3.54
CA SER A 396 -5.62 1.73 -3.87
C SER A 396 -6.51 1.83 -2.64
N VAL A 397 -6.12 1.18 -1.54
CA VAL A 397 -6.82 1.20 -0.25
C VAL A 397 -6.89 2.61 0.38
N GLY A 398 -6.09 3.55 -0.13
CA GLY A 398 -6.14 4.98 0.18
C GLY A 398 -7.24 5.75 -0.55
N ALA A 399 -8.17 5.09 -1.26
CA ALA A 399 -9.22 5.74 -2.06
C ALA A 399 -10.12 6.75 -1.32
N HIS A 400 -10.18 6.67 0.00
CA HIS A 400 -10.95 7.57 0.87
C HIS A 400 -10.08 8.66 1.52
N GLN A 401 -8.77 8.64 1.28
CA GLN A 401 -7.77 9.58 1.82
C GLN A 401 -7.29 10.58 0.76
N ASN A 402 -7.61 10.35 -0.52
CA ASN A 402 -7.27 11.25 -1.62
C ASN A 402 -8.29 12.39 -1.84
N LYS A 403 -9.33 12.47 -1.01
CA LYS A 403 -10.42 13.44 -1.08
C LYS A 403 -11.04 13.69 0.30
N ILE A 404 -11.88 14.73 0.40
CA ILE A 404 -12.67 15.00 1.59
C ILE A 404 -13.64 13.84 1.83
N THR A 405 -13.48 13.19 2.99
CA THR A 405 -14.36 12.13 3.49
C THR A 405 -14.55 12.31 4.99
N GLN A 406 -15.49 11.58 5.59
CA GLN A 406 -15.61 11.55 7.04
C GLN A 406 -14.33 11.03 7.71
N LEU A 407 -13.53 10.21 7.02
CA LEU A 407 -12.25 9.78 7.56
C LEU A 407 -11.24 10.92 7.57
N THR A 408 -11.04 11.64 6.46
CA THR A 408 -10.06 12.74 6.42
C THR A 408 -10.43 13.89 7.37
N ARG A 409 -11.71 14.09 7.69
CA ARG A 409 -12.12 15.06 8.74
C ARG A 409 -11.76 14.66 10.17
N ASN A 410 -11.63 13.36 10.45
CA ASN A 410 -11.51 12.85 11.82
C ASN A 410 -10.19 12.12 12.09
N HIS A 411 -9.42 11.80 11.06
CA HIS A 411 -8.23 10.97 11.19
C HIS A 411 -7.04 11.81 11.70
N PRO A 412 -6.24 11.31 12.67
CA PRO A 412 -5.12 12.07 13.25
C PRO A 412 -4.12 12.64 12.25
N TYR A 413 -3.89 11.95 11.13
CA TYR A 413 -2.97 12.40 10.06
C TYR A 413 -3.43 13.68 9.34
N PHE A 414 -4.70 14.03 9.43
CA PHE A 414 -5.29 15.22 8.81
C PHE A 414 -5.76 16.25 9.84
N LYS A 415 -5.50 15.99 11.14
CA LYS A 415 -5.94 16.86 12.23
C LYS A 415 -5.44 18.29 12.04
N ASP A 416 -4.21 18.44 11.60
CA ASP A 416 -3.62 19.75 11.34
C ASP A 416 -4.26 20.44 10.13
N ASP A 417 -4.55 19.71 9.04
CA ASP A 417 -5.29 20.26 7.91
C ASP A 417 -6.65 20.79 8.35
N VAL A 418 -7.37 20.04 9.20
CA VAL A 418 -8.72 20.41 9.66
C VAL A 418 -8.69 21.58 10.66
N LEU A 419 -7.75 21.58 11.61
CA LEU A 419 -7.72 22.59 12.67
C LEU A 419 -7.04 23.90 12.26
N LYS A 420 -6.08 23.85 11.34
CA LYS A 420 -5.26 25.01 10.97
C LYS A 420 -5.71 25.66 9.67
N ASP A 421 -6.46 24.97 8.81
CA ASP A 421 -7.01 25.53 7.57
C ASP A 421 -8.50 25.86 7.72
N PRO A 422 -8.89 27.14 7.94
CA PRO A 422 -10.30 27.52 8.03
C PRO A 422 -11.07 27.27 6.73
N ASN A 423 -10.36 27.06 5.62
CA ASN A 423 -10.91 26.78 4.30
C ASN A 423 -10.69 25.31 3.90
N PHE A 424 -10.53 24.38 4.86
CA PHE A 424 -10.31 22.96 4.61
C PHE A 424 -11.20 22.37 3.51
N ASP A 425 -12.49 22.73 3.52
CA ASP A 425 -13.49 22.17 2.60
C ASP A 425 -13.44 22.72 1.16
N THR A 426 -12.74 23.82 0.94
CA THR A 426 -12.52 24.43 -0.38
C THR A 426 -11.07 24.29 -0.84
N ASN A 427 -10.14 24.07 0.09
CA ASN A 427 -8.71 23.93 -0.19
C ASN A 427 -8.25 22.49 -0.48
N ASN A 428 -9.13 21.49 -0.37
CA ASN A 428 -8.78 20.09 -0.60
C ASN A 428 -9.75 19.40 -1.55
N ALA A 429 -9.30 18.36 -2.23
CA ALA A 429 -10.03 17.71 -3.31
C ALA A 429 -11.33 17.05 -2.81
N LYS A 430 -12.40 17.16 -3.59
CA LYS A 430 -13.68 16.46 -3.40
C LYS A 430 -13.77 15.24 -4.31
N GLU A 431 -14.87 14.49 -4.18
CA GLU A 431 -15.19 13.33 -5.02
C GLU A 431 -15.04 13.62 -6.52
N ALA A 432 -15.56 14.75 -6.99
CA ALA A 432 -15.52 15.13 -8.40
C ALA A 432 -14.13 15.54 -8.90
N ASP A 433 -13.16 15.75 -8.00
CA ASP A 433 -11.80 16.21 -8.34
C ASP A 433 -10.82 15.05 -8.49
N VAL A 434 -11.22 13.81 -8.19
CA VAL A 434 -10.29 12.68 -8.08
C VAL A 434 -10.73 11.51 -8.92
N PHE A 435 -9.78 10.93 -9.65
CA PHE A 435 -9.95 9.67 -10.37
C PHE A 435 -8.85 8.68 -9.98
N MET A 436 -9.22 7.40 -9.92
CA MET A 436 -8.29 6.31 -9.66
C MET A 436 -8.40 5.25 -10.75
N ASP A 437 -7.27 4.70 -11.14
CA ASP A 437 -7.16 3.59 -12.07
C ASP A 437 -6.21 2.51 -11.52
N SER A 438 -6.21 1.34 -12.14
CA SER A 438 -5.42 0.17 -11.75
C SER A 438 -3.92 0.46 -11.87
N GLN A 439 -3.09 -0.38 -11.26
CA GLN A 439 -1.63 -0.27 -11.41
C GLN A 439 -1.17 -0.28 -12.88
N ILE A 440 -0.12 0.49 -13.17
CA ILE A 440 0.56 0.43 -14.48
C ILE A 440 1.34 -0.87 -14.56
N THR A 441 1.24 -1.60 -15.67
CA THR A 441 1.96 -2.87 -15.87
C THR A 441 2.90 -2.76 -17.07
N PRO A 442 4.15 -2.29 -16.87
CA PRO A 442 5.09 -2.05 -17.96
C PRO A 442 5.31 -3.33 -18.77
N LEU A 443 5.20 -3.23 -20.10
CA LEU A 443 5.47 -4.37 -20.99
C LEU A 443 6.95 -4.75 -20.94
N LYS A 444 7.22 -6.05 -20.99
CA LYS A 444 8.59 -6.55 -21.14
C LYS A 444 9.24 -5.98 -22.42
N GLU A 445 10.48 -5.52 -22.28
CA GLU A 445 11.32 -5.10 -23.39
C GLU A 445 11.94 -6.36 -24.03
N ASN A 446 11.45 -6.77 -25.21
CA ASN A 446 12.07 -7.85 -25.96
C ASN A 446 13.38 -7.36 -26.59
N LYS A 447 14.53 -7.62 -25.94
CA LYS A 447 15.86 -7.27 -26.49
C LYS A 447 16.35 -8.26 -27.56
N ASN A 448 15.73 -9.42 -27.69
CA ASN A 448 16.03 -10.38 -28.75
C ASN A 448 15.19 -10.07 -30.00
N ASN A 449 15.68 -9.14 -30.83
CA ASN A 449 15.22 -8.88 -32.19
C ASN A 449 15.54 -10.04 -33.16
N ASN A 450 15.24 -11.28 -32.78
CA ASN A 450 15.12 -12.36 -33.76
C ASN A 450 13.64 -12.58 -34.04
N MET A 451 13.20 -11.98 -35.14
CA MET A 451 11.92 -12.29 -35.78
C MET A 451 11.78 -13.80 -35.93
N SER A 452 10.97 -14.40 -35.06
CA SER A 452 10.26 -15.63 -35.37
C SER A 452 8.80 -15.38 -35.07
N THR A 453 8.05 -15.24 -36.15
CA THR A 453 6.59 -15.24 -36.20
C THR A 453 6.04 -16.47 -35.49
N ASN A 454 5.51 -16.28 -34.28
CA ASN A 454 4.21 -16.80 -33.80
C ASN A 454 4.15 -16.64 -32.27
N THR A 455 3.34 -15.67 -31.82
CA THR A 455 2.75 -15.59 -30.48
C THR A 455 3.72 -15.37 -29.29
N VAL A 456 4.54 -14.31 -29.31
CA VAL A 456 5.08 -13.77 -28.05
C VAL A 456 4.10 -12.73 -27.51
N ASN A 457 3.16 -13.16 -26.67
CA ASN A 457 2.33 -12.24 -25.87
C ASN A 457 3.29 -11.40 -25.04
N ASN A 458 3.45 -10.11 -25.38
CA ASN A 458 4.32 -9.23 -24.62
C ASN A 458 3.65 -8.93 -23.27
N GLN A 459 3.97 -9.72 -22.24
CA GLN A 459 3.33 -9.64 -20.93
C GLN A 459 3.79 -8.38 -20.19
N GLY A 460 2.86 -7.72 -19.49
CA GLY A 460 3.19 -6.67 -18.53
C GLY A 460 3.81 -7.23 -17.24
N ILE A 461 4.51 -6.39 -16.48
CA ILE A 461 4.96 -6.71 -15.13
C ILE A 461 3.90 -6.26 -14.12
N PHE A 462 3.38 -7.22 -13.37
CA PHE A 462 2.47 -7.01 -12.24
C PHE A 462 3.26 -7.03 -10.94
N HIS A 463 2.92 -6.12 -10.03
CA HIS A 463 3.44 -6.13 -8.68
C HIS A 463 2.33 -6.60 -7.72
N GLU A 464 2.64 -7.63 -6.94
CA GLU A 464 1.73 -8.08 -5.89
C GLU A 464 1.89 -7.18 -4.67
N GLY A 465 0.84 -6.42 -4.35
CA GLY A 465 0.74 -5.72 -3.09
C GLY A 465 -0.19 -6.42 -2.09
N GLY A 466 -0.27 -5.87 -0.89
CA GLY A 466 -1.04 -6.44 0.22
C GLY A 466 -0.19 -7.32 1.14
N SER A 467 -0.86 -8.13 1.95
CA SER A 467 -0.23 -8.92 3.00
C SER A 467 -0.62 -10.40 2.94
N SER A 468 0.17 -11.21 3.61
CA SER A 468 -0.02 -12.64 3.77
C SER A 468 -0.21 -13.03 5.23
N ILE A 469 -0.83 -14.16 5.48
CA ILE A 469 -0.94 -14.75 6.81
C ILE A 469 0.21 -15.73 7.04
N ILE A 470 0.94 -15.55 8.13
CA ILE A 470 1.97 -16.47 8.61
C ILE A 470 1.43 -17.17 9.86
N PRO A 471 0.90 -18.40 9.73
CA PRO A 471 0.44 -19.17 10.87
C PRO A 471 1.64 -19.79 11.60
N ILE A 472 1.66 -19.67 12.91
CA ILE A 472 2.79 -20.10 13.75
C ILE A 472 2.40 -21.32 14.56
N ASN A 473 3.24 -22.36 14.47
CA ASN A 473 3.17 -23.51 15.35
C ASN A 473 3.70 -23.10 16.73
N VAL A 474 2.81 -22.77 17.66
CA VAL A 474 3.16 -22.34 19.02
C VAL A 474 3.51 -23.51 19.96
N LYS A 475 3.72 -24.73 19.42
CA LYS A 475 3.95 -25.98 20.17
C LYS A 475 2.85 -26.31 21.20
N ASN A 476 1.63 -25.84 20.95
CA ASN A 476 0.44 -26.15 21.73
C ASN A 476 -0.66 -26.65 20.79
N GLN A 477 -1.05 -27.93 20.94
CA GLN A 477 -2.00 -28.57 20.03
C GLN A 477 -3.38 -27.89 20.03
N LYS A 478 -3.90 -27.51 21.20
CA LYS A 478 -5.19 -26.82 21.32
C LYS A 478 -5.17 -25.48 20.57
N LEU A 479 -4.12 -24.67 20.77
CA LEU A 479 -3.99 -23.38 20.10
C LEU A 479 -3.76 -23.53 18.60
N ASN A 480 -2.97 -24.53 18.17
CA ASN A 480 -2.76 -24.82 16.75
C ASN A 480 -4.06 -25.25 16.06
N GLN A 481 -4.89 -26.10 16.70
CA GLN A 481 -6.20 -26.49 16.17
C GLN A 481 -7.19 -25.32 16.15
N GLY A 482 -7.22 -24.49 17.19
CA GLY A 482 -8.01 -23.26 17.20
C GLY A 482 -7.61 -22.28 16.10
N THR A 483 -6.30 -22.16 15.83
CA THR A 483 -5.75 -21.34 14.75
C THR A 483 -6.20 -21.87 13.38
N LYS A 484 -6.08 -23.18 13.17
CA LYS A 484 -6.56 -23.88 11.96
C LYS A 484 -8.05 -23.66 11.72
N LYS A 485 -8.88 -23.84 12.74
CA LYS A 485 -10.33 -23.63 12.68
C LYS A 485 -10.67 -22.19 12.28
N PHE A 486 -10.02 -21.22 12.92
CA PHE A 486 -10.23 -19.80 12.62
C PHE A 486 -9.84 -19.48 11.17
N LEU A 487 -8.64 -19.88 10.73
CA LEU A 487 -8.18 -19.61 9.37
C LEU A 487 -9.08 -20.28 8.32
N LYS A 488 -9.54 -21.50 8.56
CA LYS A 488 -10.51 -22.16 7.66
C LYS A 488 -11.77 -21.30 7.50
N TRP A 489 -12.32 -20.82 8.61
CA TRP A 489 -13.48 -19.93 8.56
C TRP A 489 -13.16 -18.61 7.83
N VAL A 490 -12.01 -17.98 8.09
CA VAL A 490 -11.62 -16.73 7.41
C VAL A 490 -11.69 -16.89 5.89
N TYR A 491 -11.15 -17.97 5.33
CA TYR A 491 -11.04 -18.15 3.88
C TYR A 491 -12.27 -18.75 3.20
N THR A 492 -12.98 -19.69 3.86
CA THR A 492 -14.08 -20.45 3.22
C THR A 492 -15.43 -20.21 3.88
N GLY A 493 -15.46 -19.45 4.97
CA GLY A 493 -16.65 -19.20 5.76
C GLY A 493 -17.47 -18.01 5.27
N LYS A 494 -18.60 -17.85 5.96
CA LYS A 494 -19.51 -16.71 5.81
C LYS A 494 -19.72 -16.06 7.18
N ASN A 495 -20.23 -14.84 7.15
CA ASN A 495 -20.61 -14.08 8.34
C ASN A 495 -21.99 -13.44 8.17
N LYS A 496 -22.53 -12.89 9.26
CA LYS A 496 -23.81 -12.15 9.28
C LYS A 496 -23.68 -10.79 9.98
N ILE A 497 -22.57 -10.09 9.75
CA ILE A 497 -22.26 -8.81 10.43
C ILE A 497 -23.27 -7.72 10.05
N ASN A 498 -23.66 -7.68 8.78
CA ASN A 498 -24.60 -6.68 8.25
C ASN A 498 -26.04 -7.21 8.19
N LYS A 499 -26.41 -8.15 9.07
CA LYS A 499 -27.73 -8.84 9.11
C LYS A 499 -28.02 -9.75 7.90
N GLU A 500 -27.24 -9.68 6.84
CA GLU A 500 -27.27 -10.58 5.69
C GLU A 500 -26.10 -11.57 5.74
N GLU A 501 -26.34 -12.80 5.29
CA GLU A 501 -25.27 -13.79 5.17
C GLU A 501 -24.37 -13.44 3.98
N GLU A 502 -23.07 -13.29 4.23
CA GLU A 502 -22.09 -12.86 3.23
C GLU A 502 -20.78 -13.63 3.37
N GLU A 503 -20.12 -13.91 2.25
CA GLU A 503 -18.78 -14.49 2.24
C GLU A 503 -17.76 -13.52 2.84
N ASN A 504 -16.83 -14.03 3.65
CA ASN A 504 -15.88 -13.18 4.38
C ASN A 504 -15.03 -12.29 3.46
N TRP A 505 -14.67 -12.78 2.26
CA TRP A 505 -13.93 -11.97 1.27
C TRP A 505 -14.70 -10.73 0.82
N LEU A 506 -16.03 -10.82 0.67
CA LEU A 506 -16.86 -9.72 0.19
C LEU A 506 -17.04 -8.68 1.31
N THR A 507 -17.18 -9.14 2.55
CA THR A 507 -17.19 -8.25 3.71
C THR A 507 -15.87 -7.51 3.84
N LEU A 508 -14.75 -8.22 3.67
CA LEU A 508 -13.41 -7.61 3.66
C LEU A 508 -13.30 -6.54 2.56
N ALA A 509 -13.70 -6.85 1.32
CA ALA A 509 -13.69 -5.91 0.21
C ALA A 509 -14.53 -4.66 0.48
N LYS A 510 -15.74 -4.83 1.03
CA LYS A 510 -16.66 -3.73 1.37
C LYS A 510 -16.16 -2.81 2.49
N THR A 511 -15.31 -3.31 3.38
CA THR A 511 -14.97 -2.61 4.63
C THR A 511 -13.51 -2.21 4.76
N SER A 512 -12.63 -2.75 3.91
CA SER A 512 -11.18 -2.50 3.97
C SER A 512 -10.56 -2.04 2.65
N GLY A 513 -11.21 -2.32 1.52
CA GLY A 513 -10.65 -2.03 0.19
C GLY A 513 -9.70 -3.08 -0.37
N TYR A 514 -9.46 -4.17 0.39
CA TYR A 514 -8.61 -5.29 -0.01
C TYR A 514 -9.45 -6.45 -0.58
N ILE A 515 -8.85 -7.22 -1.50
CA ILE A 515 -9.47 -8.41 -2.07
C ILE A 515 -8.69 -9.68 -1.67
N MET A 516 -9.39 -10.75 -1.30
CA MET A 516 -8.73 -12.04 -1.07
C MET A 516 -8.45 -12.74 -2.41
N PRO A 517 -7.22 -13.19 -2.69
CA PRO A 517 -6.85 -13.79 -3.98
C PRO A 517 -7.29 -15.28 -4.10
N LEU A 518 -8.52 -15.58 -3.71
CA LEU A 518 -9.12 -16.91 -3.80
C LEU A 518 -9.42 -17.27 -5.26
N LYS A 519 -9.27 -18.55 -5.62
CA LYS A 519 -9.61 -19.05 -6.97
C LYS A 519 -11.07 -18.80 -7.34
N SER A 520 -11.97 -18.87 -6.35
CA SER A 520 -13.40 -18.61 -6.53
C SER A 520 -13.70 -17.12 -6.76
N VAL A 521 -12.79 -16.23 -6.37
CA VAL A 521 -12.94 -14.76 -6.40
C VAL A 521 -12.25 -14.16 -7.63
N VAL A 522 -11.03 -14.58 -7.95
CA VAL A 522 -10.22 -14.05 -9.08
C VAL A 522 -10.76 -14.58 -10.42
N LYS A 523 -11.86 -13.96 -10.90
CA LYS A 523 -12.51 -14.28 -12.18
C LYS A 523 -13.35 -13.10 -12.67
N GLU A 524 -13.56 -13.02 -13.99
CA GLU A 524 -14.34 -11.98 -14.64
C GLU A 524 -15.80 -11.87 -14.14
N THR A 525 -16.42 -12.99 -13.75
CA THR A 525 -17.78 -12.95 -13.19
C THR A 525 -17.85 -12.23 -11.84
N THR A 526 -16.79 -12.28 -11.03
CA THR A 526 -16.71 -11.52 -9.78
C THR A 526 -16.45 -10.04 -10.05
N VAL A 527 -15.66 -9.71 -11.08
CA VAL A 527 -15.44 -8.32 -11.53
C VAL A 527 -16.79 -7.69 -11.88
N LYS A 528 -17.58 -8.33 -12.73
CA LYS A 528 -18.92 -7.86 -13.12
C LYS A 528 -19.85 -7.69 -11.91
N LYS A 529 -19.84 -8.66 -10.97
CA LYS A 529 -20.62 -8.57 -9.73
C LYS A 529 -20.25 -7.33 -8.91
N LEU A 530 -18.95 -7.05 -8.75
CA LEU A 530 -18.51 -5.85 -8.01
C LEU A 530 -18.82 -4.55 -8.76
N GLU A 531 -18.70 -4.54 -10.10
CA GLU A 531 -19.09 -3.40 -10.94
C GLU A 531 -20.58 -3.06 -10.79
N GLU A 532 -21.45 -4.07 -10.78
CA GLU A 532 -22.89 -3.89 -10.55
C GLU A 532 -23.18 -3.30 -9.17
N ILE A 533 -22.53 -3.79 -8.11
CA ILE A 533 -22.69 -3.26 -6.74
C ILE A 533 -22.19 -1.81 -6.67
N VAL A 534 -21.03 -1.51 -7.26
CA VAL A 534 -20.47 -0.15 -7.31
C VAL A 534 -21.44 0.79 -8.03
N LYS A 535 -21.95 0.40 -9.20
CA LYS A 535 -22.88 1.21 -10.00
C LYS A 535 -24.21 1.47 -9.27
N ASP A 536 -24.74 0.46 -8.58
CA ASP A 536 -25.95 0.60 -7.75
C ASP A 536 -25.72 1.60 -6.60
N LEU A 537 -24.59 1.50 -5.89
CA LEU A 537 -24.22 2.45 -4.83
C LEU A 537 -24.03 3.86 -5.37
N GLU A 538 -23.34 4.04 -6.50
CA GLU A 538 -23.17 5.34 -7.15
C GLU A 538 -24.52 5.97 -7.48
N ASN A 539 -25.46 5.21 -8.06
CA ASN A 539 -26.78 5.72 -8.38
C ASN A 539 -27.56 6.14 -7.13
N LYS A 540 -27.53 5.32 -6.05
CA LYS A 540 -28.17 5.65 -4.77
C LYS A 540 -27.56 6.85 -4.05
N LEU A 541 -26.28 7.14 -4.31
CA LEU A 541 -25.55 8.24 -3.70
C LEU A 541 -25.63 9.54 -4.51
N LYS A 542 -25.83 9.47 -5.85
CA LYS A 542 -26.01 10.66 -6.72
C LYS A 542 -27.14 11.58 -6.27
N GLU A 543 -28.18 11.03 -5.66
CA GLU A 543 -29.37 11.73 -5.18
C GLU A 543 -29.18 12.39 -3.80
N LYS A 544 -28.03 12.19 -3.15
CA LYS A 544 -27.76 12.73 -1.81
C LYS A 544 -27.17 14.14 -1.87
N GLU A 545 -27.74 15.03 -1.07
CA GLU A 545 -27.24 16.40 -0.90
C GLU A 545 -25.86 16.43 -0.23
N ASP A 546 -25.63 15.55 0.76
CA ASP A 546 -24.36 15.44 1.49
C ASP A 546 -23.89 13.98 1.57
N LEU A 547 -22.97 13.62 0.67
CA LEU A 547 -22.37 12.29 0.60
C LEU A 547 -21.62 11.89 1.87
N LEU A 548 -21.08 12.86 2.62
CA LEU A 548 -20.19 12.61 3.76
C LEU A 548 -20.93 12.00 4.96
N LYS A 549 -22.24 12.20 5.04
CA LYS A 549 -23.10 11.67 6.10
C LYS A 549 -23.62 10.26 5.82
N ASP A 550 -23.50 9.78 4.58
CA ASP A 550 -24.02 8.46 4.22
C ASP A 550 -22.95 7.37 4.42
N PRO A 551 -23.14 6.40 5.33
CA PRO A 551 -22.14 5.36 5.59
C PRO A 551 -21.84 4.50 4.35
N ARG A 552 -22.76 4.44 3.38
CA ARG A 552 -22.55 3.72 2.12
C ARG A 552 -21.48 4.36 1.25
N TYR A 553 -21.18 5.64 1.42
CA TYR A 553 -20.11 6.31 0.69
C TYR A 553 -18.72 5.75 1.06
N PHE A 554 -18.52 5.35 2.33
CA PHE A 554 -17.31 4.64 2.72
C PHE A 554 -17.21 3.28 1.99
N THR A 555 -18.29 2.50 2.00
CA THR A 555 -18.36 1.21 1.31
C THR A 555 -18.10 1.34 -0.19
N LEU A 556 -18.63 2.38 -0.85
CA LEU A 556 -18.37 2.65 -2.26
C LEU A 556 -16.87 2.84 -2.53
N ASN A 557 -16.18 3.65 -1.72
CA ASN A 557 -14.75 3.87 -1.88
C ASN A 557 -13.94 2.58 -1.67
N MET A 558 -14.31 1.75 -0.69
CA MET A 558 -13.65 0.46 -0.44
C MET A 558 -13.86 -0.52 -1.61
N LEU A 559 -15.08 -0.58 -2.14
CA LEU A 559 -15.40 -1.44 -3.27
C LEU A 559 -14.68 -1.02 -4.55
N ARG A 560 -14.56 0.29 -4.82
CA ARG A 560 -13.77 0.79 -5.95
C ARG A 560 -12.30 0.39 -5.84
N SER A 561 -11.70 0.53 -4.65
CA SER A 561 -10.33 0.02 -4.39
C SER A 561 -10.21 -1.48 -4.65
N SER A 562 -11.13 -2.27 -4.09
CA SER A 562 -11.12 -3.73 -4.23
C SER A 562 -11.30 -4.18 -5.68
N LEU A 563 -12.13 -3.45 -6.44
CA LEU A 563 -12.40 -3.70 -7.84
C LEU A 563 -11.16 -3.46 -8.72
N LEU A 564 -10.40 -2.39 -8.47
CA LEU A 564 -9.14 -2.13 -9.19
C LEU A 564 -8.15 -3.29 -8.98
N SER A 565 -7.91 -3.67 -7.72
CA SER A 565 -7.02 -4.78 -7.39
C SER A 565 -7.51 -6.12 -7.98
N LEU A 566 -8.82 -6.38 -7.96
CA LEU A 566 -9.40 -7.57 -8.58
C LEU A 566 -9.17 -7.60 -10.10
N LYS A 567 -9.34 -6.47 -10.80
CA LYS A 567 -9.06 -6.37 -12.24
C LYS A 567 -7.59 -6.67 -12.54
N SER A 568 -6.67 -6.19 -11.71
CA SER A 568 -5.24 -6.49 -11.83
C SER A 568 -4.92 -7.97 -11.61
N LEU A 569 -5.54 -8.61 -10.60
CA LEU A 569 -5.41 -10.05 -10.36
C LEU A 569 -5.99 -10.90 -11.50
N VAL A 570 -7.12 -10.51 -12.08
CA VAL A 570 -7.70 -11.25 -13.22
C VAL A 570 -6.78 -11.16 -14.43
N LYS A 571 -6.19 -10.00 -14.72
CA LYS A 571 -5.15 -9.88 -15.78
C LYS A 571 -3.97 -10.82 -15.55
N LEU A 572 -3.56 -11.03 -14.30
CA LEU A 572 -2.49 -11.96 -13.93
C LEU A 572 -2.90 -13.41 -14.20
N GLU A 573 -4.10 -13.82 -13.79
CA GLU A 573 -4.60 -15.18 -14.04
C GLU A 573 -4.77 -15.47 -15.54
N GLU A 574 -5.16 -14.47 -16.33
CA GLU A 574 -5.27 -14.54 -17.80
C GLU A 574 -3.92 -14.51 -18.54
N ASN A 575 -2.79 -14.46 -17.82
CA ASN A 575 -1.43 -14.36 -18.37
C ASN A 575 -1.19 -13.09 -19.23
N LYS A 576 -2.00 -12.04 -19.08
CA LYS A 576 -1.75 -10.73 -19.70
C LYS A 576 -0.57 -10.00 -19.04
N VAL A 577 -0.35 -10.30 -17.76
CA VAL A 577 0.76 -9.79 -16.95
C VAL A 577 1.41 -10.93 -16.18
N VAL A 578 2.61 -10.70 -15.64
CA VAL A 578 3.32 -11.65 -14.77
C VAL A 578 3.85 -10.98 -13.52
N ALA A 579 3.82 -11.71 -12.42
CA ALA A 579 4.53 -11.35 -11.19
C ALA A 579 5.95 -11.93 -11.23
N LYS A 580 6.94 -11.16 -10.77
CA LYS A 580 8.31 -11.62 -10.58
C LYS A 580 8.56 -11.73 -9.08
N ALA A 581 8.59 -12.96 -8.56
CA ALA A 581 8.91 -13.19 -7.16
C ALA A 581 10.30 -12.63 -6.83
N VAL A 582 10.39 -11.87 -5.74
CA VAL A 582 11.63 -11.34 -5.22
C VAL A 582 11.98 -12.15 -3.97
N ALA A 583 12.92 -13.08 -4.11
CA ALA A 583 13.38 -13.87 -2.97
C ALA A 583 13.95 -12.95 -1.90
N THR A 584 13.51 -13.11 -0.65
CA THR A 584 13.90 -12.20 0.44
C THR A 584 14.70 -12.90 1.54
N ASP A 585 15.80 -12.27 1.94
CA ASP A 585 16.59 -12.53 3.15
C ASP A 585 17.08 -11.20 3.78
N ASP A 586 17.95 -11.27 4.79
CA ASP A 586 18.49 -10.09 5.47
C ASP A 586 19.27 -9.17 4.50
N ARG A 587 20.00 -9.75 3.55
CA ARG A 587 20.85 -9.01 2.59
C ARG A 587 20.00 -8.30 1.56
N THR A 588 18.98 -8.97 1.02
CA THR A 588 18.04 -8.32 0.10
C THR A 588 17.28 -7.20 0.79
N SER A 589 16.91 -7.37 2.06
CA SER A 589 16.25 -6.31 2.84
C SER A 589 17.16 -5.09 3.03
N GLU A 590 18.44 -5.29 3.37
CA GLU A 590 19.44 -4.21 3.48
C GLU A 590 19.60 -3.48 2.14
N MET A 591 19.76 -4.20 1.02
CA MET A 591 19.90 -3.62 -0.32
C MET A 591 18.65 -2.81 -0.74
N THR A 592 17.45 -3.35 -0.57
CA THR A 592 16.19 -2.65 -0.87
C THR A 592 16.03 -1.39 -0.02
N GLY A 593 16.40 -1.44 1.27
CA GLY A 593 16.37 -0.27 2.15
C GLY A 593 17.32 0.86 1.71
N HIS A 594 18.50 0.52 1.18
CA HIS A 594 19.43 1.49 0.60
C HIS A 594 18.85 2.15 -0.66
N ILE A 595 18.20 1.38 -1.53
CA ILE A 595 17.50 1.90 -2.74
C ILE A 595 16.40 2.87 -2.32
N ALA A 596 15.50 2.45 -1.43
CA ALA A 596 14.39 3.27 -0.94
C ALA A 596 14.87 4.61 -0.37
N LYS A 597 15.86 4.56 0.54
CA LYS A 597 16.43 5.76 1.16
C LYS A 597 17.10 6.69 0.14
N ALA A 598 17.86 6.14 -0.80
CA ALA A 598 18.55 6.92 -1.83
C ALA A 598 17.56 7.56 -2.82
N LEU A 599 16.44 6.90 -3.14
CA LEU A 599 15.37 7.48 -3.94
C LEU A 599 14.71 8.64 -3.18
N ILE A 600 14.20 8.43 -1.96
CA ILE A 600 13.55 9.47 -1.14
C ILE A 600 14.43 10.73 -1.02
N ASN A 601 15.72 10.54 -0.73
CA ASN A 601 16.65 11.65 -0.57
C ASN A 601 16.88 12.47 -1.85
N GLN A 602 16.69 11.90 -3.05
CA GLN A 602 16.84 12.63 -4.31
C GLN A 602 15.70 13.62 -4.56
N THR A 603 14.55 13.43 -3.92
CA THR A 603 13.34 14.26 -4.13
C THR A 603 12.88 14.99 -2.87
N ASN A 604 13.66 14.96 -1.79
CA ASN A 604 13.28 15.63 -0.54
C ASN A 604 13.14 17.15 -0.78
N ILE A 605 12.00 17.69 -0.33
CA ILE A 605 11.63 19.09 -0.52
C ILE A 605 12.56 20.03 0.28
N ASP A 606 13.05 19.59 1.44
CA ASP A 606 13.92 20.40 2.30
C ASP A 606 15.36 20.46 1.77
N GLY A 607 15.79 19.43 1.04
CA GLY A 607 17.09 19.37 0.39
C GLY A 607 17.34 18.02 -0.25
N LYS A 608 17.83 18.02 -1.50
CA LYS A 608 18.10 16.79 -2.24
C LYS A 608 19.54 16.33 -2.08
N THR A 609 19.73 15.01 -2.00
CA THR A 609 21.05 14.37 -2.08
C THR A 609 21.03 13.35 -3.21
N ASP A 610 21.92 13.52 -4.18
CA ASP A 610 22.06 12.62 -5.31
C ASP A 610 22.99 11.46 -4.92
N THR A 611 22.55 10.21 -5.15
CA THR A 611 23.39 9.02 -4.98
C THR A 611 23.61 8.40 -6.35
N ASN A 612 24.85 8.16 -6.76
CA ASN A 612 25.12 7.52 -8.05
C ASN A 612 24.95 5.99 -7.98
N ALA A 613 24.68 5.37 -9.13
CA ALA A 613 24.44 3.94 -9.20
C ALA A 613 25.67 3.10 -8.78
N GLU A 614 26.88 3.55 -9.08
CA GLU A 614 28.12 2.85 -8.71
C GLU A 614 28.31 2.74 -7.19
N THR A 615 27.92 3.78 -6.44
CA THR A 615 27.99 3.77 -4.98
C THR A 615 27.06 2.72 -4.40
N LEU A 616 25.82 2.66 -4.90
CA LEU A 616 24.84 1.64 -4.47
C LEU A 616 25.34 0.23 -4.81
N ILE A 617 25.81 0.03 -6.03
CA ILE A 617 26.39 -1.25 -6.45
C ILE A 617 27.56 -1.66 -5.56
N SER A 618 28.48 -0.75 -5.24
CA SER A 618 29.61 -1.04 -4.36
C SER A 618 29.16 -1.41 -2.94
N GLN A 619 28.10 -0.79 -2.43
CA GLN A 619 27.50 -1.15 -1.14
C GLN A 619 26.87 -2.54 -1.20
N PHE A 620 26.14 -2.87 -2.28
CA PHE A 620 25.53 -4.17 -2.47
C PHE A 620 26.58 -5.28 -2.58
N ASP A 621 27.67 -5.02 -3.31
CA ASP A 621 28.84 -5.90 -3.39
C ASP A 621 29.43 -6.20 -1.99
N GLN A 622 29.45 -5.23 -1.07
CA GLN A 622 29.89 -5.44 0.31
C GLN A 622 28.86 -6.24 1.14
N ILE A 623 27.57 -5.95 0.99
CA ILE A 623 26.49 -6.65 1.69
C ILE A 623 26.48 -8.14 1.33
N VAL A 624 26.69 -8.48 0.05
CA VAL A 624 26.74 -9.87 -0.43
C VAL A 624 28.00 -10.62 0.08
N LYS A 625 29.09 -9.91 0.41
CA LYS A 625 30.35 -10.49 0.90
C LYS A 625 30.40 -10.74 2.41
N LYS A 626 29.59 -10.01 3.20
CA LYS A 626 29.31 -10.37 4.61
C LYS A 626 28.69 -11.77 4.65
#